data_AF-A0A940LGF7-F1
#
_entry.id   AF-A0A940LGF7-F1
#
_cell.length_a   1.000
_cell.length_b   1.000
_cell.length_c   1.000
_cell.angle_alpha   90.00
_cell.angle_beta   90.00
_cell.angle_gamma   90.00
#
_symmetry.space_group_name_H-M   'P 1'
#
loop_
_entity.id
_entity.type
_entity.pdbx_description
1 polymer ?
#
loop_
_entity_poly.entity_id
_entity_poly.type
_entity_poly.pdbx_seq_one_letter_code
_entity_poly.pdbx_strand_id
1 'polypeptide(L)' 'GLLNAILIDHSNKEAAWKLCLELKENGLLAKPTHGDKIRLAPPLIITKEQIDESISIIEKSLKVLD' A
#
# COMPACT_ATOMS: atom_id res chain seq x y z
N GLY A 1 -10.09 -12.29 -5.94
CA GLY A 1 -8.86 -12.43 -6.76
C GLY A 1 -7.72 -11.70 -6.07
N LEU A 2 -6.49 -11.78 -6.59
CA LEU A 2 -5.33 -11.12 -5.96
C LEU A 2 -5.20 -9.63 -6.31
N LEU A 3 -5.90 -9.16 -7.36
CA LEU A 3 -5.96 -7.74 -7.70
C LEU A 3 -6.93 -7.01 -6.77
N ASN A 4 -6.40 -6.23 -5.84
CA ASN A 4 -7.15 -5.44 -4.87
C ASN A 4 -6.70 -3.97 -4.92
N ALA A 5 -7.50 -3.07 -4.34
CA ALA A 5 -7.15 -1.66 -4.25
C ALA A 5 -7.55 -1.06 -2.91
N ILE A 6 -6.75 -0.11 -2.44
CA ILE A 6 -7.01 0.73 -1.28
C ILE A 6 -7.27 2.15 -1.79
N LEU A 7 -8.42 2.72 -1.42
CA LEU A 7 -8.73 4.14 -1.68
C LEU A 7 -8.20 4.96 -0.51
N ILE A 8 -7.40 5.99 -0.80
CA ILE A 8 -6.91 6.94 0.18
C ILE A 8 -7.82 8.16 0.15
N ASP A 9 -8.83 8.16 1.03
CA ASP A 9 -9.71 9.31 1.24
C ASP A 9 -9.09 10.23 2.30
N HIS A 10 -8.41 11.27 1.83
CA HIS A 10 -7.65 12.18 2.69
C HIS A 10 -7.66 13.60 2.11
N SER A 11 -7.67 14.61 2.99
CA SER A 11 -7.72 16.03 2.59
C SER A 11 -6.47 16.48 1.81
N ASN A 12 -5.30 15.93 2.19
CA ASN A 12 -4.05 16.09 1.46
C ASN A 12 -4.01 15.25 0.17
N LYS A 13 -3.92 15.93 -0.98
CA LYS A 13 -3.82 15.32 -2.32
C LYS A 13 -2.59 14.42 -2.52
N GLU A 14 -1.53 14.64 -1.75
CA GLU A 14 -0.28 13.87 -1.82
C GLU A 14 -0.24 12.70 -0.82
N ALA A 15 -1.33 12.46 -0.07
CA ALA A 15 -1.37 11.41 0.96
C ALA A 15 -1.04 10.01 0.39
N ALA A 16 -1.62 9.66 -0.75
CA ALA A 16 -1.35 8.37 -1.39
C ALA A 16 0.12 8.23 -1.82
N TRP A 17 0.73 9.31 -2.32
CA TRP A 17 2.15 9.32 -2.68
C TRP A 17 3.05 9.19 -1.44
N LYS A 18 2.76 9.96 -0.38
CA LYS A 18 3.48 9.91 0.90
C LYS A 18 3.43 8.51 1.49
N LEU A 19 2.26 7.87 1.47
CA LEU A 19 2.10 6.49 1.93
C LEU A 19 2.92 5.51 1.08
N CYS A 20 2.93 5.65 -0.25
CA CYS A 20 3.76 4.79 -1.11
C CYS A 20 5.26 4.94 -0.84
N LEU A 21 5.74 6.14 -0.52
CA LEU A 21 7.13 6.35 -0.09
C LEU A 21 7.41 5.64 1.24
N GLU A 22 6.51 5.75 2.22
CA GLU A 22 6.66 5.05 3.51
C GLU A 22 6.62 3.53 3.36
N LEU A 23 5.72 3.01 2.51
CA LEU A 23 5.68 1.58 2.17
C LEU A 23 7.02 1.11 1.58
N LYS A 24 7.62 1.90 0.66
CA LYS A 24 8.94 1.59 0.08
C LYS A 24 10.02 1.50 1.16
N GLU A 25 10.08 2.45 2.08
CA GLU A 25 11.07 2.43 3.17
C GLU A 25 10.86 1.26 4.13
N ASN A 26 9.61 0.81 4.31
CA ASN A 26 9.26 -0.37 5.10
C ASN A 26 9.32 -1.70 4.32
N GLY A 27 9.75 -1.70 3.06
CA GLY A 27 10.01 -2.91 2.26
C GLY A 27 8.88 -3.37 1.35
N LEU A 28 7.80 -2.59 1.19
CA LEU A 28 6.69 -2.89 0.28
C LEU A 28 6.62 -1.89 -0.89
N LEU A 29 6.88 -2.37 -2.10
CA LEU A 29 6.79 -1.53 -3.30
C LEU A 29 5.33 -1.39 -3.74
N ALA A 30 4.85 -0.14 -3.80
CA ALA A 30 3.53 0.19 -4.31
C ALA A 30 3.58 1.50 -5.12
N LYS A 31 2.56 1.74 -5.95
CA LYS A 31 2.35 3.03 -6.58
C LYS A 31 0.88 3.47 -6.49
N PRO A 32 0.62 4.78 -6.41
CA PRO A 32 -0.72 5.27 -6.59
C PRO A 32 -1.12 5.18 -8.07
N THR A 33 -2.41 5.07 -8.29
CA THR A 33 -3.10 5.07 -9.58
C THR A 33 -4.25 6.04 -9.50
N HIS A 34 -4.47 6.82 -10.56
CA HIS A 34 -5.49 7.88 -10.58
C HIS A 34 -5.38 8.90 -9.41
N GLY A 35 -4.19 9.02 -8.81
CA GLY A 35 -3.88 9.97 -7.73
C GLY A 35 -4.16 9.47 -6.31
N ASP A 36 -5.22 8.70 -6.11
CA ASP A 36 -5.79 8.40 -4.78
C ASP A 36 -5.93 6.89 -4.47
N LYS A 37 -5.64 6.01 -5.43
CA LYS A 37 -5.83 4.55 -5.27
C LYS A 37 -4.52 3.81 -5.34
N ILE A 38 -4.23 2.98 -4.34
CA ILE A 38 -3.09 2.06 -4.37
C ILE A 38 -3.58 0.69 -4.81
N ARG A 39 -3.08 0.19 -5.94
CA ARG A 39 -3.44 -1.15 -6.44
C ARG A 39 -2.40 -2.18 -6.00
N LEU A 40 -2.88 -3.27 -5.39
CA LEU A 40 -2.09 -4.40 -4.94
C LEU A 40 -2.35 -5.57 -5.90
N ALA A 41 -1.31 -5.99 -6.60
CA ALA A 41 -1.35 -7.11 -7.54
C ALA A 41 -0.11 -7.99 -7.33
N PRO A 42 -0.07 -8.77 -6.24
CA PRO A 42 1.06 -9.65 -5.97
C PRO A 42 1.16 -10.77 -7.03
N PRO A 43 2.34 -11.40 -7.17
CA PRO A 43 2.50 -12.55 -8.06
C PRO A 43 1.63 -13.73 -7.62
N LEU A 44 1.22 -14.59 -8.55
CA LEU A 44 0.34 -15.73 -8.26
C LEU A 44 0.98 -16.78 -7.34
N ILE A 45 2.30 -16.75 -7.20
CA ILE A 45 3.08 -17.63 -6.34
C ILE A 45 3.26 -17.10 -4.90
N ILE A 46 2.68 -15.94 -4.57
CA ILE A 46 2.79 -15.34 -3.23
C ILE A 46 2.23 -16.30 -2.17
N THR A 47 2.92 -16.43 -1.04
CA THR A 47 2.46 -17.27 0.08
C THR A 47 1.58 -16.48 1.05
N LYS A 48 0.87 -17.20 1.92
CA LYS A 48 0.05 -16.57 2.98
C LYS A 48 0.91 -15.73 3.92
N GLU A 49 2.10 -16.21 4.27
CA GLU A 49 3.03 -15.54 5.19
C GLU A 49 3.52 -14.21 4.59
N GLN A 50 3.80 -14.17 3.29
CA GLN A 50 4.20 -12.95 2.58
C GLN A 50 3.04 -11.93 2.49
N ILE A 51 1.80 -12.41 2.40
CA ILE A 51 0.61 -11.55 2.48
C ILE A 51 0.49 -10.97 3.89
N ASP A 52 0.61 -11.79 4.93
CA ASP A 52 0.53 -11.36 6.33
C ASP A 52 1.64 -10.34 6.67
N GLU A 53 2.85 -10.54 6.15
CA GLU A 53 3.96 -9.57 6.22
C GLU A 53 3.62 -8.26 5.51
N SER A 54 3.10 -8.33 4.28
CA SER A 54 2.69 -7.15 3.51
C SER A 54 1.61 -6.34 4.23
N ILE A 55 0.64 -7.01 4.86
CA ILE A 55 -0.41 -6.37 5.68
C ILE A 55 0.21 -5.66 6.89
N SER A 56 1.16 -6.31 7.56
CA SER A 56 1.86 -5.73 8.71
C SER A 56 2.65 -4.48 8.32
N ILE A 57 3.29 -4.48 7.15
CA ILE A 57 3.96 -3.31 6.59
C ILE A 57 2.95 -2.20 6.28
N ILE A 58 1.80 -2.53 5.68
CA ILE A 58 0.74 -1.55 5.41
C ILE A 58 0.24 -0.89 6.69
N GLU A 59 -0.07 -1.68 7.72
CA GLU A 59 -0.50 -1.16 9.03
C GLU A 59 0.55 -0.22 9.65
N LYS A 60 1.82 -0.61 9.61
CA LYS A 60 2.92 0.23 10.10
C LYS A 60 3.01 1.56 9.34
N SER A 61 2.92 1.51 8.00
CA SER A 61 3.07 2.69 7.15
C SER A 61 1.87 3.64 7.20
N LEU A 62 0.67 3.16 7.55
CA LEU A 62 -0.52 4.02 7.65
C LEU A 62 -0.35 5.16 8.66
N LYS A 63 0.50 4.98 9.68
CA LYS A 63 0.83 6.00 10.70
C LYS A 63 1.39 7.30 10.12
N VAL A 64 1.90 7.28 8.89
CA VAL A 64 2.39 8.49 8.21
C VAL A 64 1.27 9.44 7.79
N LEU A 65 0.02 8.97 7.83
CA LEU A 65 -1.21 9.68 7.49
C LEU A 65 -2.03 10.10 8.70
N ASP A 66 -1.57 9.81 9.92
CA ASP A 66 -2.17 10.32 11.17
C ASP A 66 -2.04 11.86 11.28
#